data_AF-A0A6A4EBI8-F1
#
_entry.id   AF-A0A6A4EBI8-F1
#
_cell.length_a   1.000
_cell.length_b   1.000
_cell.length_c   1.000
_cell.angle_alpha   90.00
_cell.angle_beta   90.00
_cell.angle_gamma   90.00
#
_symmetry.space_group_name_H-M   'P 1'
#
loop_
_entity.id
_entity.type
_entity.pdbx_description
1 polymer ?
#
loop_
_entity_poly.entity_id
_entity_poly.type
_entity_poly.pdbx_seq_one_letter_code
_entity_poly.pdbx_strand_id
1 'polypeptide(L)'
;MISLDLARRLQLTLSSHRQIKVSGLGGVPTYISSSTQVTVTLGHRVVYVLDLWVTNIGEDVDVLLGMDFMFSAGVRLCIREGLVILPDEESILMYGEAVQRRQGLDHPIKAPTGLHLRSGESATVRIRYGQSNPETDVVWAGRGDRWVTQILYGPQIWATAVKVVNISD
;
A
#
# COMPACT_ATOMS: atom_id res chain seq x y z
N MET A 1 -4.86 16.34 4.09
CA MET A 1 -5.67 17.58 4.13
C MET A 1 -7.13 17.20 4.00
N ILE A 2 -8.04 17.96 4.59
CA ILE A 2 -9.50 17.72 4.53
C ILE A 2 -10.23 19.01 4.17
N SER A 3 -11.29 18.91 3.38
CA SER A 3 -12.13 20.04 3.00
C SER A 3 -12.86 20.59 4.23
N LEU A 4 -13.05 21.91 4.27
CA LEU A 4 -13.79 22.54 5.35
C LEU A 4 -15.26 22.07 5.38
N ASP A 5 -15.84 21.80 4.21
CA ASP A 5 -17.22 21.35 4.07
C ASP A 5 -17.39 19.92 4.59
N LEU A 6 -16.47 19.01 4.27
CA LEU A 6 -16.47 17.66 4.85
C LEU A 6 -16.28 17.71 6.36
N ALA A 7 -15.33 18.53 6.85
CA ALA A 7 -15.07 18.67 8.27
C ALA A 7 -16.31 19.17 9.04
N ARG A 8 -17.05 20.13 8.47
CA ARG A 8 -18.33 20.61 9.03
C ARG A 8 -19.42 19.55 8.98
N ARG A 9 -19.56 18.85 7.86
CA ARG A 9 -20.56 17.79 7.67
C ARG A 9 -20.37 16.65 8.67
N LEU A 10 -19.11 16.31 8.97
CA LEU A 10 -18.72 15.30 9.96
C LEU A 10 -18.63 15.85 11.39
N GLN A 11 -18.90 17.16 11.59
CA GLN A 11 -18.84 17.83 12.89
C GLN A 11 -17.50 17.64 13.62
N LEU A 12 -16.38 17.73 12.88
CA LEU A 12 -15.05 17.51 13.43
C LEU A 12 -14.60 18.68 14.33
N THR A 13 -13.91 18.34 15.41
CA THR A 13 -13.30 19.34 16.31
C THR A 13 -12.05 19.91 15.66
N LEU A 14 -12.03 21.23 15.45
CA LEU A 14 -10.91 21.93 14.83
C LEU A 14 -9.95 22.48 15.90
N SER A 15 -8.67 22.19 15.71
CA SER A 15 -7.57 22.76 16.50
C SER A 15 -6.94 23.91 15.74
N SER A 16 -6.80 25.06 16.39
CA SER A 16 -6.13 26.23 15.81
C SER A 16 -4.63 26.16 16.06
N HIS A 17 -3.85 26.50 15.03
CA HIS A 17 -2.39 26.50 15.04
C HIS A 17 -1.83 27.79 14.45
N ARG A 18 -0.52 27.99 14.58
CA ARG A 18 0.19 29.05 13.87
C ARG A 18 0.02 28.85 12.36
N GLN A 19 -0.28 29.93 11.67
CA GLN A 19 -0.52 29.91 10.23
C GLN A 19 0.70 29.37 9.48
N ILE A 20 0.47 28.37 8.63
CA ILE A 20 1.46 27.81 7.71
C ILE A 20 1.15 28.26 6.28
N LYS A 21 2.19 28.50 5.50
CA LYS A 21 2.08 28.85 4.08
C LYS A 21 2.30 27.60 3.24
N VAL A 22 1.34 27.27 2.39
CA VAL A 22 1.35 26.11 1.50
C VAL A 22 1.30 26.59 0.06
N SER A 23 2.07 25.96 -0.80
CA SER A 23 2.09 26.18 -2.24
C SER A 23 1.55 24.94 -2.97
N GLY A 24 1.09 25.11 -4.21
CA GLY A 24 0.63 23.99 -5.05
C GLY A 24 -0.88 23.73 -5.02
N LEU A 25 -1.65 24.53 -4.29
CA LEU A 25 -3.12 24.50 -4.28
C LEU A 25 -3.66 25.58 -5.23
N GLY A 26 -3.64 25.32 -6.54
CA GLY A 26 -4.21 26.25 -7.54
C GLY A 26 -3.33 27.45 -7.91
N GLY A 27 -2.01 27.36 -7.73
CA GLY A 27 -1.04 28.36 -8.21
C GLY A 27 -0.89 29.62 -7.34
N VAL A 28 -1.75 29.81 -6.33
CA VAL A 28 -1.64 30.89 -5.35
C VAL A 28 -1.23 30.30 -3.99
N PRO A 29 -0.31 30.92 -3.25
CA PRO A 29 -0.01 30.47 -1.90
C PRO A 29 -1.23 30.53 -1.00
N THR A 30 -1.56 29.40 -0.38
CA THR A 30 -2.67 29.26 0.56
C THR A 30 -2.12 29.26 1.98
N TYR A 31 -2.80 29.95 2.88
CA TYR A 31 -2.44 29.94 4.29
C TYR A 31 -3.43 29.10 5.08
N ILE A 32 -2.91 28.19 5.89
CA ILE A 32 -3.71 27.24 6.67
C ILE A 32 -3.38 27.44 8.15
N SER A 33 -4.41 27.47 9.00
CA SER A 33 -4.25 27.68 10.44
C SER A 33 -5.03 26.67 11.29
N SER A 34 -5.71 25.70 10.68
CA SER A 34 -6.56 24.75 11.40
C SER A 34 -6.24 23.32 11.00
N SER A 35 -6.24 22.42 11.97
CA SER A 35 -6.09 20.98 11.78
C SER A 35 -7.19 20.23 12.52
N THR A 36 -7.35 18.95 12.21
CA THR A 36 -8.24 18.04 12.94
C THR A 36 -7.61 16.66 12.96
N GLN A 37 -7.76 15.96 14.08
CA GLN A 37 -7.46 14.53 14.13
C GLN A 37 -8.67 13.76 13.60
N VAL A 38 -8.43 12.82 12.70
CA VAL A 38 -9.46 11.96 12.14
C VAL A 38 -9.04 10.51 12.19
N THR A 39 -10.04 9.66 12.33
CA THR A 39 -9.89 8.22 12.19
C THR A 39 -10.45 7.83 10.82
N VAL A 40 -9.60 7.30 9.95
CA VAL A 40 -9.95 6.91 8.58
C VAL A 40 -9.82 5.41 8.46
N THR A 41 -10.86 4.75 7.95
CA THR A 41 -10.78 3.35 7.55
C THR A 41 -10.58 3.32 6.04
N LEU A 42 -9.50 2.70 5.58
CA LEU A 42 -9.29 2.39 4.18
C LEU A 42 -9.36 0.87 4.07
N GLY A 43 -10.25 0.37 3.21
CA GLY A 43 -10.50 -1.06 3.14
C GLY A 43 -11.34 -1.57 4.32
N HIS A 44 -11.12 -2.81 4.75
CA HIS A 44 -11.95 -3.50 5.75
C HIS A 44 -11.24 -3.90 7.05
N ARG A 45 -9.91 -3.77 7.17
CA ARG A 45 -9.18 -4.26 8.36
C ARG A 45 -8.38 -3.21 9.11
N VAL A 46 -7.88 -2.18 8.41
CA VAL A 46 -6.94 -1.22 8.97
C VAL A 46 -7.60 0.13 9.19
N VAL A 47 -7.37 0.67 10.39
CA VAL A 47 -7.84 1.98 10.80
C VAL A 47 -6.62 2.88 11.02
N TYR A 48 -6.64 4.05 10.41
CA TYR A 48 -5.57 5.05 10.47
C TYR A 48 -6.03 6.24 11.29
N VAL A 49 -5.17 6.69 12.20
CA VAL A 49 -5.36 7.95 12.93
C VAL A 49 -4.43 8.99 12.32
N LEU A 50 -4.99 10.09 11.83
CA LEU A 50 -4.30 11.09 11.03
C LEU A 50 -4.61 12.49 11.53
N ASP A 51 -3.60 13.34 11.66
CA ASP A 51 -3.79 14.77 11.84
C ASP A 51 -3.80 15.45 10.46
N LEU A 52 -4.97 15.94 10.05
CA LEU A 52 -5.17 16.55 8.75
C LEU A 52 -5.33 18.07 8.87
N TRP A 53 -4.62 18.79 8.02
CA TRP A 53 -4.85 20.22 7.79
C TRP A 53 -6.21 20.47 7.12
N VAL A 54 -6.96 21.46 7.60
CA VAL A 54 -8.26 21.85 7.06
C VAL A 54 -8.11 23.03 6.11
N THR A 55 -8.46 22.85 4.84
CA THR A 55 -8.44 23.91 3.82
C THR A 55 -9.29 23.55 2.62
N ASN A 56 -9.60 24.51 1.76
CA ASN A 56 -10.14 24.21 0.43
C ASN A 56 -9.03 23.61 -0.45
N ILE A 57 -9.24 22.40 -0.96
CA ILE A 57 -8.23 21.60 -1.68
C ILE A 57 -8.42 21.75 -3.20
N GLY A 58 -9.66 21.94 -3.64
CA GLY A 58 -10.09 21.98 -5.04
C GLY A 58 -11.57 21.61 -5.15
N GLU A 59 -12.18 21.88 -6.31
CA GLU A 59 -13.53 21.40 -6.60
C GLU A 59 -13.57 19.87 -6.55
N ASP A 60 -14.61 19.32 -5.93
CA ASP A 60 -14.87 17.87 -5.81
C ASP A 60 -13.80 17.04 -5.06
N VAL A 61 -12.93 17.67 -4.27
CA VAL A 61 -11.94 16.97 -3.43
C VAL A 61 -12.22 17.16 -1.94
N ASP A 62 -12.72 16.10 -1.32
CA ASP A 62 -13.04 16.08 0.12
C ASP A 62 -11.82 15.83 1.01
N VAL A 63 -10.91 14.93 0.60
CA VAL A 63 -9.71 14.57 1.36
C VAL A 63 -8.55 14.37 0.40
N LEU A 64 -7.38 14.87 0.80
CA LEU A 64 -6.11 14.64 0.12
C LEU A 64 -5.14 13.94 1.07
N LEU A 65 -4.83 12.68 0.81
CA LEU A 65 -3.77 11.94 1.49
C LEU A 65 -2.49 12.03 0.65
N GLY A 66 -1.44 12.55 1.27
CA GLY A 66 -0.16 12.81 0.59
C GLY A 66 0.76 11.60 0.55
N MET A 67 1.96 11.82 0.00
CA MET A 67 3.02 10.82 0.00
C MET A 67 3.52 10.47 1.40
N ASP A 68 3.42 11.40 2.34
CA ASP A 68 3.72 11.20 3.76
C ASP A 68 2.86 10.07 4.34
N PHE A 69 1.55 10.11 4.09
CA PHE A 69 0.65 9.02 4.46
C PHE A 69 0.98 7.74 3.69
N MET A 70 1.03 7.80 2.35
CA MET A 70 1.18 6.61 1.53
C MET A 70 2.47 5.84 1.86
N PHE A 71 3.58 6.56 2.05
CA PHE A 71 4.87 5.96 2.41
C PHE A 71 4.83 5.35 3.81
N SER A 72 4.33 6.07 4.81
CA SER A 72 4.26 5.58 6.19
C SER A 72 3.31 4.40 6.35
N ALA A 73 2.19 4.39 5.62
CA ALA A 73 1.22 3.30 5.65
C ALA A 73 1.61 2.10 4.78
N GLY A 74 2.69 2.18 3.99
CA GLY A 74 3.07 1.10 3.07
C GLY A 74 2.11 0.92 1.88
N VAL A 75 1.42 1.99 1.49
CA VAL A 75 0.50 2.00 0.34
C VAL A 75 1.30 1.87 -0.96
N ARG A 76 0.88 0.98 -1.84
CA ARG A 76 1.50 0.74 -3.15
C ARG A 76 0.55 1.11 -4.27
N LEU A 77 1.07 1.73 -5.33
CA LEU A 77 0.30 2.15 -6.50
C LEU A 77 0.61 1.21 -7.68
N CYS A 78 -0.38 0.42 -8.07
CA CYS A 78 -0.36 -0.46 -9.24
C CYS A 78 -1.01 0.26 -10.43
N ILE A 79 -0.25 1.13 -11.09
CA ILE A 79 -0.79 2.05 -12.11
C ILE A 79 -1.36 1.31 -13.33
N ARG A 80 -0.69 0.23 -13.76
CA ARG A 80 -1.11 -0.57 -14.92
C ARG A 80 -2.48 -1.23 -14.68
N GLU A 81 -2.73 -1.62 -13.44
CA GLU A 81 -3.92 -2.32 -12.99
C GLU A 81 -4.99 -1.36 -12.45
N GLY A 82 -4.64 -0.08 -12.25
CA GLY A 82 -5.52 0.92 -11.66
C GLY A 82 -5.84 0.63 -10.19
N LEU A 83 -4.90 0.09 -9.42
CA LEU A 83 -5.11 -0.35 -8.03
C LEU A 83 -4.22 0.38 -7.03
N VAL A 84 -4.79 0.75 -5.90
CA VAL A 84 -4.10 1.12 -4.66
C VAL A 84 -4.07 -0.13 -3.77
N ILE A 85 -2.88 -0.59 -3.38
CA ILE A 85 -2.73 -1.76 -2.52
C ILE A 85 -2.31 -1.28 -1.13
N LEU A 86 -3.12 -1.64 -0.14
CA LEU A 86 -2.92 -1.36 1.28
C LEU A 86 -1.91 -2.33 1.90
N PRO A 87 -1.34 -2.01 3.08
CA PRO A 87 -0.35 -2.87 3.75
C PRO A 87 -0.86 -4.25 4.15
N ASP A 88 -2.18 -4.45 4.21
CA ASP A 88 -2.84 -5.73 4.49
C ASP A 88 -3.20 -6.52 3.21
N GLU A 89 -2.60 -6.15 2.08
CA GLU A 89 -2.82 -6.73 0.74
C GLU A 89 -4.23 -6.52 0.19
N GLU A 90 -5.00 -5.61 0.79
CA GLU A 90 -6.27 -5.18 0.21
C GLU A 90 -6.05 -4.25 -0.97
N SER A 91 -6.75 -4.51 -2.08
CA SER A 91 -6.71 -3.66 -3.27
C SER A 91 -7.98 -2.81 -3.38
N ILE A 92 -7.77 -1.49 -3.49
CA ILE A 92 -8.79 -0.48 -3.73
C ILE A 92 -8.60 0.05 -5.15
N LEU A 93 -9.69 0.30 -5.87
CA LEU A 93 -9.60 0.85 -7.22
C LEU A 93 -9.18 2.33 -7.18
N MET A 94 -8.28 2.74 -8.07
CA MET A 94 -7.88 4.14 -8.21
C MET A 94 -8.95 5.02 -8.87
N TYR A 95 -9.71 4.50 -9.84
CA TYR A 95 -10.72 5.23 -10.60
C TYR A 95 -11.82 4.30 -11.17
N GLY A 96 -13.12 4.64 -10.99
CA GLY A 96 -14.25 3.96 -11.66
C GLY A 96 -14.86 2.74 -10.94
N GLU A 97 -15.72 1.97 -11.63
CA GLU A 97 -16.30 0.72 -11.09
C GLU A 97 -15.41 -0.50 -11.38
N ALA A 98 -15.50 -1.47 -10.46
CA ALA A 98 -14.62 -2.63 -10.29
C ALA A 98 -14.25 -3.35 -11.61
N VAL A 99 -12.96 -3.27 -11.97
CA VAL A 99 -12.38 -4.35 -12.78
C VAL A 99 -12.48 -5.61 -11.94
N GLN A 100 -13.11 -6.64 -12.50
CA GLN A 100 -13.22 -7.96 -11.87
C GLN A 100 -11.88 -8.30 -11.23
N ARG A 101 -11.94 -8.63 -9.94
CA ARG A 101 -10.90 -9.31 -9.18
C ARG A 101 -10.26 -10.32 -10.14
N ARG A 102 -9.10 -10.02 -10.72
CA ARG A 102 -8.21 -11.11 -11.14
C ARG A 102 -7.93 -11.77 -9.81
N GLN A 103 -8.59 -12.88 -9.53
CA GLN A 103 -8.26 -13.72 -8.40
C GLN A 103 -6.78 -14.01 -8.58
N GLY A 104 -5.93 -13.25 -7.88
CA GLY A 104 -4.60 -13.70 -7.60
C GLY A 104 -4.83 -15.04 -6.93
N LEU A 105 -4.37 -16.11 -7.58
CA LEU A 105 -4.31 -17.40 -6.93
C LEU A 105 -3.32 -17.19 -5.78
N ASP A 106 -3.87 -16.97 -4.58
CA ASP A 106 -3.11 -16.85 -3.34
C ASP A 106 -2.61 -18.25 -2.97
N HIS A 107 -1.82 -18.83 -3.88
CA HIS A 107 -1.29 -20.17 -3.79
C HIS A 107 0.08 -20.07 -3.15
N PRO A 108 0.21 -20.37 -1.84
CA PRO A 108 1.47 -20.23 -1.15
C PRO A 108 2.50 -21.18 -1.79
N ILE A 109 3.68 -20.64 -2.12
CA ILE A 109 4.82 -21.46 -2.54
C ILE A 109 5.28 -22.25 -1.31
N LYS A 110 4.91 -23.54 -1.26
CA LYS A 110 5.32 -24.44 -0.17
C LYS A 110 6.62 -25.13 -0.53
N ALA A 111 7.57 -25.12 0.41
CA ALA A 111 8.71 -26.02 0.34
C ALA A 111 8.21 -27.48 0.43
N PRO A 112 8.83 -28.44 -0.30
CA PRO A 112 8.44 -29.85 -0.23
C PRO A 112 8.52 -30.44 1.18
N THR A 113 9.40 -29.87 2.02
CA THR A 113 9.61 -30.25 3.42
C THR A 113 9.73 -28.97 4.25
N GLY A 114 9.33 -29.00 5.52
CA GLY A 114 9.52 -27.86 6.43
C GLY A 114 11.00 -27.47 6.52
N LEU A 115 11.32 -26.26 6.07
CA LEU A 115 12.68 -25.73 6.09
C LEU A 115 12.94 -25.03 7.42
N HIS A 116 13.99 -25.45 8.13
CA HIS A 116 14.51 -24.75 9.30
C HIS A 116 15.83 -24.10 8.90
N LEU A 117 15.85 -22.78 8.81
CA LEU A 117 17.05 -22.00 8.47
C LEU A 117 17.65 -21.42 9.75
N ARG A 118 18.94 -21.62 9.98
CA ARG A 118 19.71 -20.90 11.02
C ARG A 118 19.97 -19.46 10.59
N SER A 119 20.40 -18.60 11.53
CA SER A 119 20.86 -17.25 11.21
C SER A 119 21.90 -17.28 10.08
N GLY A 120 21.71 -16.44 9.06
CA GLY A 120 22.55 -16.38 7.86
C GLY A 120 22.36 -17.51 6.85
N GLU A 121 21.57 -18.54 7.16
CA GLU A 121 21.31 -19.65 6.25
C GLU A 121 20.30 -19.26 5.17
N SER A 122 20.42 -19.88 3.99
CA SER A 122 19.48 -19.67 2.90
C SER A 122 19.05 -20.97 2.25
N ALA A 123 17.81 -21.00 1.77
CA ALA A 123 17.30 -22.11 0.97
C ALA A 123 16.59 -21.59 -0.28
N THR A 124 16.65 -22.38 -1.35
CA THR A 124 15.97 -22.09 -2.60
C THR A 124 14.79 -23.04 -2.77
N VAL A 125 13.59 -22.47 -2.87
CA VAL A 125 12.34 -23.21 -3.07
C VAL A 125 11.89 -23.03 -4.51
N ARG A 126 11.72 -24.14 -5.23
CA ARG A 126 11.21 -24.11 -6.61
C ARG A 126 9.73 -23.71 -6.63
N ILE A 127 9.38 -22.83 -7.57
CA ILE A 127 7.99 -22.45 -7.82
C ILE A 127 7.34 -23.57 -8.62
N ARG A 128 6.19 -24.05 -8.14
CA ARG A 128 5.34 -25.01 -8.87
C ARG A 128 4.05 -24.31 -9.25
N TYR A 129 3.95 -23.92 -10.52
CA TYR A 129 2.80 -23.17 -11.03
C TYR A 129 1.50 -24.00 -11.09
N GLY A 130 1.59 -25.34 -11.18
CA GLY A 130 0.39 -26.18 -11.20
C GLY A 130 -0.50 -25.85 -12.40
N GLN A 131 -1.68 -25.29 -12.15
CA GLN A 131 -2.63 -24.84 -13.18
C GLN A 131 -2.41 -23.37 -13.60
N SER A 132 -1.52 -22.62 -12.94
CA SER A 132 -1.17 -21.24 -13.27
C SER A 132 -0.28 -21.16 -14.52
N ASN A 133 -0.38 -20.05 -15.25
CA ASN A 133 0.41 -19.81 -16.45
C ASN A 133 1.61 -18.90 -16.13
N PRO A 134 2.86 -19.42 -16.13
CA PRO A 134 4.04 -18.64 -15.77
C PRO A 134 4.35 -17.49 -16.74
N GLU A 135 3.80 -17.48 -17.96
CA GLU A 135 4.00 -16.39 -18.93
C GLU A 135 3.13 -15.15 -18.64
N THR A 136 1.98 -15.34 -17.99
CA THR A 136 1.02 -14.27 -17.71
C THR A 136 0.90 -13.96 -16.23
N ASP A 137 1.22 -14.91 -15.35
CA ASP A 137 1.01 -14.78 -13.92
C ASP A 137 2.27 -14.25 -13.23
N VAL A 138 2.10 -13.20 -12.44
CA VAL A 138 3.19 -12.53 -11.73
C VAL A 138 3.39 -13.20 -10.37
N VAL A 139 4.64 -13.57 -10.07
CA VAL A 139 5.03 -14.09 -8.75
C VAL A 139 5.42 -12.93 -7.85
N TRP A 140 4.87 -12.93 -6.63
CA TRP A 140 5.21 -11.98 -5.59
C TRP A 140 5.93 -12.69 -4.45
N ALA A 141 6.88 -11.99 -3.82
CA ALA A 141 7.62 -12.49 -2.68
C ALA A 141 7.72 -11.36 -1.63
N GLY A 142 7.46 -11.70 -0.37
CA GLY A 142 7.43 -10.75 0.74
C GLY A 142 8.60 -10.94 1.70
N ARG A 143 8.99 -9.85 2.38
CA ARG A 143 9.91 -9.88 3.52
C ARG A 143 9.12 -10.20 4.80
N GLY A 144 9.68 -11.05 5.66
CA GLY A 144 9.21 -11.23 7.03
C GLY A 144 10.17 -10.62 8.04
N ASP A 145 9.79 -10.63 9.32
CA ASP A 145 10.60 -10.04 10.40
C ASP A 145 11.99 -10.67 10.52
N ARG A 146 12.11 -11.95 10.17
CA ARG A 146 13.32 -12.77 10.31
C ARG A 146 13.87 -13.32 9.01
N TRP A 147 13.27 -12.97 7.87
CA TRP A 147 13.73 -13.47 6.57
C TRP A 147 13.50 -12.47 5.45
N VAL A 148 14.36 -12.56 4.43
CA VAL A 148 14.19 -11.86 3.16
C VAL A 148 14.08 -12.87 2.03
N THR A 149 13.33 -12.52 1.00
CA THR A 149 13.12 -13.36 -0.18
C THR A 149 13.65 -12.70 -1.44
N GLN A 150 14.25 -13.49 -2.31
CA GLN A 150 14.68 -13.08 -3.64
C GLN A 150 14.03 -14.01 -4.67
N ILE A 151 13.34 -13.42 -5.65
CA ILE A 151 12.79 -14.16 -6.79
C ILE A 151 13.93 -14.44 -7.78
N LEU A 152 14.05 -15.70 -8.19
CA LEU A 152 15.02 -16.16 -9.18
C LEU A 152 14.31 -16.41 -10.50
N TYR A 153 14.79 -15.75 -11.56
CA TYR A 153 14.25 -15.88 -12.91
C TYR A 153 15.06 -16.90 -13.73
N GLY A 154 14.35 -17.71 -14.52
CA GLY A 154 14.96 -18.66 -15.42
C GLY A 154 15.28 -18.06 -16.80
N PRO A 155 15.80 -18.86 -17.73
CA PRO A 155 16.14 -18.43 -19.09
C PRO A 155 14.95 -17.90 -19.91
N GLN A 156 13.72 -18.19 -19.47
CA GLN A 156 12.46 -17.94 -20.19
C GLN A 156 11.67 -16.73 -19.62
N ILE A 157 12.35 -15.81 -18.92
CA ILE A 157 11.80 -14.53 -18.38
C ILE A 157 10.78 -14.70 -17.23
N TRP A 158 10.34 -15.92 -16.91
CA TRP A 158 9.46 -16.19 -15.76
C TRP A 158 10.19 -16.69 -14.50
N ALA A 159 9.56 -16.52 -13.34
CA ALA A 159 10.13 -16.81 -12.02
C ALA A 159 10.21 -18.33 -11.74
N THR A 160 11.40 -18.88 -11.58
CA THR A 160 11.59 -20.34 -11.45
C THR A 160 11.73 -20.81 -10.00
N ALA A 161 12.24 -19.94 -9.12
CA ALA A 161 12.41 -20.26 -7.72
C ALA A 161 12.38 -19.00 -6.85
N VAL A 162 12.23 -19.19 -5.54
CA VAL A 162 12.42 -18.15 -4.54
C VAL A 162 13.54 -18.59 -3.61
N LYS A 163 14.56 -17.75 -3.44
CA LYS A 163 15.57 -17.91 -2.41
C LYS A 163 15.09 -17.18 -1.15
N VAL A 164 15.09 -17.88 -0.02
CA VAL A 164 14.77 -17.33 1.30
C VAL A 164 16.04 -17.31 2.12
N VAL A 165 16.36 -16.18 2.76
CA VAL A 165 17.52 -16.02 3.64
C VAL A 165 17.01 -15.67 5.03
N ASN A 166 17.47 -16.39 6.04
CA ASN A 166 17.22 -16.04 7.43
C ASN A 166 18.21 -14.93 7.84
N ILE A 167 17.64 -13.81 8.30
CA ILE A 167 18.37 -12.60 8.72
C ILE A 167 18.20 -12.32 10.22
N SER A 168 17.84 -13.34 11.00
CA SER A 168 17.81 -13.25 12.46
C SER A 168 19.24 -13.07 12.99
N ASP A 169 19.40 -12.31 14.07
CA ASP A 169 20.67 -12.22 14.82
C ASP A 169 21.00 -13.52 15.56
#